data_AF-A0A973G696-F1
#
_entry.id   AF-A0A973G696-F1
#
_cell.length_a   1.000
_cell.length_b   1.000
_cell.length_c   1.000
_cell.angle_alpha   90.00
_cell.angle_beta   90.00
_cell.angle_gamma   90.00
#
_symmetry.space_group_name_H-M   'P 1'
#
loop_
_entity.id
_entity.type
_entity.pdbx_description
1 polymer ?
#
loop_
_entity_poly.entity_id
_entity_poly.type
_entity_poly.pdbx_seq_one_letter_code
_entity_poly.pdbx_strand_id
1 'polypeptide(L)'
;MEDAALPVTVLRADVLAQERKELPIAEEFSLRFVESGIDTPGKIADFLGLDEAHILEAIAVQISENNLRQVGSAGRVALTPQGVEAVRNAASIRPVLKNLPVKFDRLTWRLADLPEASLVQKSEAQEMGLLLIPAEKNARIGLDDVTPAAFNALLRGDRVQILRIHRVSVKRHLYLPVQLLMYADQARGELELAVCIEDDLSEAHGLALDRIEAVKRLGLSVGAPSPRPVLDPDLEKLRVAVERDVADSTDIPDEDSPPRVSGVTSMVRSVSVFEHPDLLEEALTHSKRRLLIISPWVKAAVVTTDFRAKLEQRLRAGVGVTIAHGYGDDDSGSDEMALRGLRNMAARFSNLVIVRLRNTHAKILIFDDNWVSTSFNWLSFRGDPERTYRMEEGTLVAIPARVQEEYERYVELIEEQRRA
;
A
#
# COMPACT_ATOMS: atom_id res chain seq x y z
N MET A 1 0.10 -6.60 -6.45
CA MET A 1 0.45 -5.19 -6.25
C MET A 1 1.02 -4.68 -7.53
N GLU A 2 0.34 -3.70 -8.08
CA GLU A 2 0.72 -2.97 -9.26
C GLU A 2 0.52 -1.50 -8.94
N ASP A 3 1.41 -0.64 -9.44
CA ASP A 3 1.24 0.80 -9.23
C ASP A 3 0.05 1.26 -10.09
N ALA A 4 -0.92 1.89 -9.44
CA ALA A 4 -2.19 2.26 -10.04
C ALA A 4 -2.56 3.70 -9.72
N ALA A 5 -3.58 4.22 -10.37
CA ALA A 5 -4.05 5.57 -10.12
C ALA A 5 -5.58 5.63 -10.08
N LEU A 6 -6.13 6.08 -8.95
CA LEU A 6 -7.57 6.27 -8.77
C LEU A 6 -8.05 7.56 -9.45
N PRO A 7 -9.18 7.54 -10.17
CA PRO A 7 -9.71 8.72 -10.83
C PRO A 7 -10.36 9.67 -9.82
N VAL A 8 -9.82 10.89 -9.69
CA VAL A 8 -10.33 11.92 -8.76
C VAL A 8 -10.79 13.15 -9.54
N THR A 9 -11.92 13.73 -9.15
CA THR A 9 -12.39 15.02 -9.69
C THR A 9 -12.33 16.10 -8.63
N VAL A 10 -11.68 17.21 -8.96
CA VAL A 10 -11.68 18.40 -8.10
C VAL A 10 -12.89 19.24 -8.44
N LEU A 11 -13.72 19.48 -7.44
CA LEU A 11 -14.97 20.24 -7.53
C LEU A 11 -14.84 21.58 -6.81
N ARG A 12 -15.65 22.55 -7.24
CA ARG A 12 -16.02 23.73 -6.44
C ARG A 12 -17.51 23.67 -6.16
N ALA A 13 -17.85 23.71 -4.88
CA ALA A 13 -19.22 23.74 -4.40
C ALA A 13 -19.57 25.13 -3.87
N ASP A 14 -20.63 25.72 -4.41
CA ASP A 14 -21.28 26.89 -3.81
C ASP A 14 -22.23 26.38 -2.73
N VAL A 15 -21.91 26.67 -1.48
CA VAL A 15 -22.57 26.11 -0.31
C VAL A 15 -23.16 27.22 0.54
N LEU A 16 -24.34 26.98 1.07
CA LEU A 16 -24.89 27.74 2.18
C LEU A 16 -24.33 27.13 3.46
N ALA A 17 -23.41 27.84 4.09
CA ALA A 17 -22.70 27.40 5.27
C ALA A 17 -23.02 28.30 6.45
N GLN A 18 -22.92 27.75 7.64
CA GLN A 18 -23.10 28.48 8.88
C GLN A 18 -21.85 28.30 9.72
N GLU A 19 -21.33 29.40 10.26
CA GLU A 19 -20.26 29.29 11.26
C GLU A 19 -20.86 28.86 12.61
N ARG A 20 -20.45 27.70 13.12
CA ARG A 20 -20.65 27.32 14.51
C ARG A 20 -19.74 28.17 15.38
N LYS A 21 -20.27 29.29 15.89
CA LYS A 21 -19.78 29.88 17.13
C LYS A 21 -20.48 29.17 18.27
N GLU A 22 -19.98 28.00 18.65
CA GLU A 22 -20.41 27.40 19.91
C GLU A 22 -19.64 28.10 21.03
N LEU A 23 -20.25 29.12 21.61
CA LEU A 23 -19.92 29.48 22.99
C LEU A 23 -20.28 28.25 23.86
N PRO A 24 -19.47 27.87 24.85
CA PRO A 24 -19.87 26.85 25.81
C PRO A 24 -21.25 27.15 26.38
N ILE A 25 -22.06 26.11 26.60
CA ILE A 25 -23.48 26.24 26.98
C ILE A 25 -23.64 27.21 28.17
N ALA A 26 -22.82 27.05 29.21
CA ALA A 26 -22.87 27.93 30.38
C ALA A 26 -22.61 29.41 30.02
N GLU A 27 -21.68 29.69 29.12
CA GLU A 27 -21.34 31.04 28.67
C GLU A 27 -22.46 31.61 27.79
N GLU A 28 -22.96 30.84 26.81
CA GLU A 28 -24.06 31.25 25.93
C GLU A 28 -25.31 31.62 26.74
N PHE A 29 -25.74 30.71 27.63
CA PHE A 29 -26.93 30.93 28.44
C PHE A 29 -26.71 32.05 29.45
N SER A 30 -25.51 32.20 30.03
CA SER A 30 -25.19 33.35 30.90
C SER A 30 -25.39 34.67 30.16
N LEU A 31 -24.89 34.80 28.93
CA LEU A 31 -25.08 36.03 28.16
C LEU A 31 -26.57 36.30 27.82
N ARG A 32 -27.33 35.26 27.46
CA ARG A 32 -28.78 35.35 27.16
C ARG A 32 -29.63 35.69 28.39
N PHE A 33 -29.30 35.15 29.56
CA PHE A 33 -29.97 35.48 30.81
C PHE A 33 -29.74 36.94 31.19
N VAL A 34 -28.51 37.43 31.05
CA VAL A 34 -28.18 38.85 31.30
C VAL A 34 -28.92 39.76 30.32
N GLU A 35 -29.03 39.40 29.03
CA GLU A 35 -29.87 40.13 28.06
C GLU A 35 -31.35 40.20 28.50
N SER A 36 -31.84 39.12 29.12
CA SER A 36 -33.22 38.98 29.57
C SER A 36 -33.47 39.61 30.95
N GLY A 37 -32.45 40.25 31.56
CA GLY A 37 -32.55 40.92 32.86
C GLY A 37 -32.27 40.04 34.09
N ILE A 38 -31.84 38.80 33.89
CA ILE A 38 -31.37 37.90 34.96
C ILE A 38 -29.85 38.04 35.04
N ASP A 39 -29.38 38.88 35.96
CA ASP A 39 -28.05 39.49 35.89
C ASP A 39 -27.16 39.22 37.11
N THR A 40 -27.47 38.17 37.87
CA THR A 40 -26.71 37.73 39.06
C THR A 40 -26.33 36.25 38.92
N PRO A 41 -25.07 35.86 39.23
CA PRO A 41 -24.60 34.49 39.06
C PRO A 41 -25.50 33.44 39.74
N GLY A 42 -25.86 33.64 41.02
CA GLY A 42 -26.75 32.74 41.75
C GLY A 42 -28.12 32.54 41.10
N LYS A 43 -28.78 33.61 40.60
CA LYS A 43 -30.06 33.46 39.90
C LYS A 43 -29.90 32.72 38.57
N ILE A 44 -28.83 32.98 37.83
CA ILE A 44 -28.54 32.27 36.58
C ILE A 44 -28.33 30.78 36.85
N ALA A 45 -27.61 30.45 37.93
CA ALA A 45 -27.40 29.07 38.38
C ALA A 45 -28.72 28.38 38.77
N ASP A 46 -29.58 29.06 39.54
CA ASP A 46 -30.91 28.56 39.92
C ASP A 46 -31.79 28.26 38.69
N PHE A 47 -31.82 29.15 37.70
CA PHE A 47 -32.60 28.95 36.47
C PHE A 47 -32.07 27.81 35.61
N LEU A 48 -30.75 27.58 35.60
CA LEU A 48 -30.12 26.51 34.84
C LEU A 48 -30.09 25.18 35.59
N GLY A 49 -30.37 25.17 36.90
CA GLY A 49 -30.21 23.99 37.75
C GLY A 49 -28.75 23.54 37.86
N LEU A 50 -27.81 24.49 37.79
CA LEU A 50 -26.37 24.25 37.82
C LEU A 50 -25.76 24.82 39.11
N ASP A 51 -24.54 24.39 39.43
CA ASP A 51 -23.78 24.93 40.55
C ASP A 51 -23.30 26.37 40.26
N GLU A 52 -23.42 27.26 41.24
CA GLU A 52 -23.06 28.67 41.11
C GLU A 52 -21.58 28.87 40.77
N ALA A 53 -20.70 27.99 41.25
CA ALA A 53 -19.27 28.02 40.92
C ALA A 53 -19.02 27.91 39.40
N HIS A 54 -19.73 27.02 38.71
CA HIS A 54 -19.60 26.84 37.26
C HIS A 54 -20.09 28.06 36.47
N ILE A 55 -21.14 28.73 36.96
CA ILE A 55 -21.65 29.97 36.35
C ILE A 55 -20.67 31.14 36.59
N LEU A 56 -20.04 31.20 37.76
CA LEU A 56 -19.02 32.20 38.05
C LEU A 56 -17.81 32.07 37.14
N GLU A 57 -17.36 30.84 36.84
CA GLU A 57 -16.28 30.58 35.87
C GLU A 57 -16.67 31.06 34.46
N ALA A 58 -17.86 30.68 33.98
CA ALA A 58 -18.37 31.12 32.68
C ALA A 58 -18.49 32.66 32.59
N ILE A 59 -18.98 33.31 33.63
CA ILE A 59 -19.07 34.78 33.72
C ILE A 59 -17.66 35.41 33.73
N ALA A 60 -16.70 34.83 34.43
CA ALA A 60 -15.32 35.32 34.47
C ALA A 60 -14.65 35.27 33.09
N VAL A 61 -14.84 34.16 32.35
CA VAL A 61 -14.38 34.04 30.95
C VAL A 61 -15.01 35.14 30.10
N GLN A 62 -16.33 35.32 30.19
CA GLN A 62 -17.05 36.32 29.40
C GLN A 62 -16.73 37.77 29.78
N ILE A 63 -16.30 38.04 31.01
CA ILE A 63 -15.71 39.33 31.39
C ILE A 63 -14.34 39.50 30.75
N SER A 64 -13.49 38.47 30.74
CA SER A 64 -12.17 38.52 30.13
C SER A 64 -12.22 38.72 28.61
N GLU A 65 -13.25 38.16 27.95
CA GLU A 65 -13.52 38.37 26.52
C GLU A 65 -14.23 39.70 26.22
N ASN A 66 -14.47 40.54 27.23
CA ASN A 66 -15.14 41.83 27.13
C ASN A 66 -16.60 41.74 26.63
N ASN A 67 -17.27 40.59 26.83
CA ASN A 67 -18.69 40.42 26.53
C ASN A 67 -19.57 40.83 27.75
N LEU A 68 -19.09 40.63 28.98
CA LEU A 68 -19.73 41.07 30.21
C LEU A 68 -18.89 42.10 30.96
N ARG A 69 -19.54 42.90 31.81
CA ARG A 69 -18.89 43.78 32.79
C ARG A 69 -19.62 43.69 34.14
N GLN A 70 -18.89 43.82 35.24
CA GLN A 70 -19.51 43.94 36.55
C GLN A 70 -20.13 45.32 36.76
N VAL A 71 -21.28 45.36 37.44
CA VAL A 71 -22.03 46.58 37.74
C VAL A 71 -22.36 46.63 39.23
N GLY A 72 -21.85 47.65 39.91
CA GLY A 72 -22.09 47.87 41.33
C GLY A 72 -21.36 46.87 42.24
N SER A 73 -21.72 46.87 43.52
CA SER A 73 -21.05 46.09 44.59
C SER A 73 -21.71 44.73 44.87
N ALA A 74 -22.81 44.39 44.21
CA ALA A 74 -23.63 43.20 44.48
C ALA A 74 -23.37 42.01 43.53
N GLY A 75 -22.22 42.00 42.83
CA GLY A 75 -21.88 40.91 41.90
C GLY A 75 -22.78 40.83 40.66
N ARG A 76 -23.52 41.91 40.34
CA ARG A 76 -24.35 42.00 39.12
C ARG A 76 -23.45 42.15 37.90
N VAL A 77 -23.89 41.60 36.77
CA VAL A 77 -23.19 41.71 35.49
C VAL A 77 -24.10 42.31 34.43
N ALA A 78 -23.53 43.06 33.49
CA ALA A 78 -24.26 43.61 32.36
C ALA A 78 -23.50 43.34 31.07
N LEU A 79 -24.23 43.21 29.96
CA LEU A 79 -23.61 43.11 28.64
C LEU A 79 -22.86 44.40 28.28
N THR A 80 -21.71 44.24 27.65
CA THR A 80 -21.04 45.33 26.92
C THR A 80 -21.68 45.48 25.53
N PRO A 81 -21.35 46.51 24.73
CA PRO A 81 -21.76 46.56 23.33
C PRO A 81 -21.33 45.32 22.53
N GLN A 82 -20.12 44.82 22.79
CA GLN A 82 -19.60 43.59 22.20
C GLN A 82 -20.40 42.36 22.67
N GLY A 83 -20.77 42.30 23.96
CA GLY A 83 -21.62 41.24 24.49
C GLY A 83 -23.01 41.22 23.88
N VAL A 84 -23.63 42.38 23.64
CA VAL A 84 -24.91 42.47 22.92
C VAL A 84 -24.76 41.93 21.50
N GLU A 85 -23.66 42.25 20.81
CA GLU A 85 -23.36 41.65 19.51
C GLU A 85 -23.08 40.15 19.60
N ALA A 86 -22.41 39.68 20.66
CA ALA A 86 -22.11 38.27 20.89
C ALA A 86 -23.38 37.46 21.10
N VAL A 87 -24.32 37.95 21.92
CA VAL A 87 -25.65 37.35 22.11
C VAL A 87 -26.45 37.37 20.81
N ARG A 88 -26.46 38.50 20.09
CA ARG A 88 -27.13 38.59 18.79
C ARG A 88 -26.51 37.67 17.75
N ASN A 89 -25.20 37.45 17.75
CA ASN A 89 -24.52 36.54 16.83
C ASN A 89 -24.71 35.07 17.23
N ALA A 90 -24.76 34.77 18.53
CA ALA A 90 -25.14 33.44 19.04
C ALA A 90 -26.61 33.12 18.72
N ALA A 91 -27.49 34.13 18.79
CA ALA A 91 -28.89 34.03 18.39
C ALA A 91 -29.08 34.09 16.85
N SER A 92 -28.15 34.70 16.13
CA SER A 92 -28.17 34.86 14.67
C SER A 92 -27.16 33.92 14.04
N ILE A 93 -27.58 32.67 13.97
CA ILE A 93 -27.15 31.74 12.94
C ILE A 93 -27.43 32.41 11.59
N ARG A 94 -26.45 33.09 10.99
CA ARG A 94 -26.57 33.62 9.63
C ARG A 94 -25.93 32.66 8.66
N PRO A 95 -26.71 32.03 7.78
CA PRO A 95 -26.16 31.30 6.66
C PRO A 95 -25.41 32.27 5.73
N VAL A 96 -24.16 31.95 5.44
CA VAL A 96 -23.30 32.65 4.49
C VAL A 96 -23.05 31.76 3.29
N LEU A 97 -23.05 32.35 2.10
CA LEU A 97 -22.66 31.64 0.90
C LEU A 97 -21.12 31.54 0.86
N LYS A 98 -20.59 30.32 0.80
CA LYS A 98 -19.15 30.04 0.65
C LYS A 98 -18.92 29.24 -0.63
N ASN A 99 -17.77 29.44 -1.26
CA ASN A 99 -17.30 28.59 -2.35
C ASN A 99 -16.15 27.72 -1.83
N LEU A 100 -16.40 26.43 -1.69
CA LEU A 100 -15.43 25.49 -1.09
C LEU A 100 -14.90 24.51 -2.13
N PRO A 101 -13.58 24.27 -2.19
CA PRO A 101 -13.03 23.17 -2.96
C PRO A 101 -13.29 21.84 -2.25
N VAL A 102 -13.62 20.80 -3.02
CA VAL A 102 -13.77 19.43 -2.49
C VAL A 102 -13.31 18.43 -3.55
N LYS A 103 -12.78 17.29 -3.11
CA LYS A 103 -12.35 16.22 -4.01
C LYS A 103 -13.42 15.14 -4.03
N PHE A 104 -13.57 14.52 -5.18
CA PHE A 104 -14.57 13.50 -5.41
C PHE A 104 -13.88 12.30 -6.02
N ASP A 105 -13.87 11.21 -5.25
CA ASP A 105 -13.37 9.92 -5.70
C ASP A 105 -14.38 9.31 -6.67
N ARG A 106 -13.96 9.06 -7.92
CA ARG A 106 -14.87 8.53 -8.95
C ARG A 106 -14.99 7.01 -8.94
N LEU A 107 -14.15 6.28 -8.21
CA LEU A 107 -14.25 4.84 -8.08
C LEU A 107 -15.31 4.49 -7.03
N THR A 108 -15.24 5.09 -5.84
CA THR A 108 -16.21 4.93 -4.75
C THR A 108 -17.45 5.80 -4.91
N TRP A 109 -17.37 6.80 -5.80
CA TRP A 109 -18.42 7.78 -6.10
C TRP A 109 -18.83 8.61 -4.87
N ARG A 110 -17.83 9.09 -4.12
CA ARG A 110 -18.01 9.82 -2.86
C ARG A 110 -17.06 11.00 -2.75
N LEU A 111 -17.40 11.94 -1.87
CA LEU A 111 -16.46 12.99 -1.48
C LEU A 111 -15.30 12.38 -0.70
N ALA A 112 -14.09 12.89 -0.94
CA ALA A 112 -12.86 12.44 -0.33
C ALA A 112 -12.07 13.62 0.23
N ASP A 113 -11.49 13.43 1.41
CA ASP A 113 -10.51 14.37 1.97
C ASP A 113 -9.12 13.97 1.52
N LEU A 114 -8.69 14.57 0.40
CA LEU A 114 -7.40 14.29 -0.20
C LEU A 114 -6.61 15.60 -0.35
N PRO A 115 -5.32 15.63 0.04
CA PRO A 115 -4.47 16.78 -0.23
C PRO A 115 -4.30 16.93 -1.74
N GLU A 116 -4.29 18.17 -2.23
CA GLU A 116 -4.15 18.38 -3.68
C GLU A 116 -2.75 17.99 -4.19
N ALA A 117 -1.74 18.09 -3.31
CA ALA A 117 -0.35 17.75 -3.64
C ALA A 117 -0.13 16.25 -3.89
N SER A 118 -1.03 15.36 -3.45
CA SER A 118 -0.95 13.93 -3.75
C SER A 118 -1.58 13.55 -5.08
N LEU A 119 -2.16 14.50 -5.81
CA LEU A 119 -2.87 14.26 -7.06
C LEU A 119 -2.00 14.64 -8.26
N VAL A 120 -1.94 13.74 -9.24
CA VAL A 120 -1.18 13.91 -10.49
C VAL A 120 -2.09 14.09 -11.69
N GLN A 121 -1.56 14.65 -12.77
CA GLN A 121 -2.29 14.73 -14.04
C GLN A 121 -2.36 13.36 -14.72
N LYS A 122 -3.28 13.21 -15.69
CA LYS A 122 -3.38 11.97 -16.47
C LYS A 122 -2.09 11.64 -17.22
N SER A 123 -1.47 12.64 -17.85
CA SER A 123 -0.21 12.45 -18.61
C SER A 123 0.92 11.99 -17.70
N GLU A 124 1.05 12.60 -16.53
CA GLU A 124 2.04 12.24 -15.51
C GLU A 124 1.82 10.82 -14.97
N ALA A 125 0.57 10.45 -14.66
CA ALA A 125 0.24 9.08 -14.28
C ALA A 125 0.63 8.05 -15.36
N GLN A 126 0.45 8.40 -16.63
CA GLN A 126 0.86 7.55 -17.76
C GLN A 126 2.38 7.49 -17.92
N GLU A 127 3.09 8.61 -17.74
CA GLU A 127 4.56 8.67 -17.76
C GLU A 127 5.18 7.85 -16.61
N MET A 128 4.53 7.83 -15.46
CA MET A 128 4.88 6.99 -14.31
C MET A 128 4.54 5.50 -14.50
N GLY A 129 3.85 5.13 -15.60
CA GLY A 129 3.44 3.75 -15.87
C GLY A 129 2.32 3.24 -14.97
N LEU A 130 1.52 4.13 -14.35
CA LEU A 130 0.44 3.74 -13.44
C LEU A 130 -0.74 3.13 -14.20
N LEU A 131 -1.27 2.03 -13.69
CA LEU A 131 -2.52 1.45 -14.16
C LEU A 131 -3.70 2.37 -13.79
N LEU A 132 -4.34 2.96 -14.80
CA LEU A 132 -5.47 3.87 -14.57
C LEU A 132 -6.73 3.08 -14.21
N ILE A 133 -7.20 3.25 -12.98
CA ILE A 133 -8.38 2.56 -12.48
C ILE A 133 -9.65 3.19 -13.09
N PRO A 134 -10.60 2.38 -13.60
CA PRO A 134 -11.85 2.91 -14.13
C PRO A 134 -12.71 3.55 -13.03
N ALA A 135 -13.43 4.61 -13.38
CA ALA A 135 -14.47 5.17 -12.52
C ALA A 135 -15.68 4.22 -12.43
N GLU A 136 -16.50 4.38 -11.37
CA GLU A 136 -17.78 3.67 -11.24
C GLU A 136 -18.65 3.92 -12.47
N LYS A 137 -18.75 5.19 -12.86
CA LYS A 137 -19.53 5.66 -14.01
C LYS A 137 -18.95 6.94 -14.62
N ASN A 138 -19.29 7.16 -15.89
CA ASN A 138 -18.88 8.34 -16.66
C ASN A 138 -19.91 9.49 -16.60
N ALA A 139 -20.75 9.52 -15.57
CA ALA A 139 -21.73 10.57 -15.36
C ALA A 139 -21.07 11.90 -14.95
N ARG A 140 -21.77 13.01 -15.17
CA ARG A 140 -21.42 14.30 -14.56
C ARG A 140 -21.77 14.25 -13.07
N ILE A 141 -20.88 14.78 -12.24
CA ILE A 141 -21.12 14.90 -10.80
C ILE A 141 -22.10 16.05 -10.58
N GLY A 142 -23.28 15.71 -10.06
CA GLY A 142 -24.39 16.64 -9.84
C GLY A 142 -24.60 16.99 -8.37
N LEU A 143 -25.71 17.68 -8.09
CA LEU A 143 -26.12 18.02 -6.73
C LEU A 143 -26.54 16.80 -5.92
N ASP A 144 -27.04 15.75 -6.58
CA ASP A 144 -27.49 14.52 -5.91
C ASP A 144 -26.30 13.67 -5.43
N ASP A 145 -25.12 13.85 -6.02
CA ASP A 145 -23.90 13.12 -5.66
C ASP A 145 -23.12 13.78 -4.51
N VAL A 146 -23.37 15.07 -4.26
CA VAL A 146 -22.66 15.87 -3.25
C VAL A 146 -23.68 16.32 -2.21
N THR A 147 -23.74 15.62 -1.08
CA THR A 147 -24.71 15.92 -0.01
C THR A 147 -24.10 16.78 1.10
N PRO A 148 -24.90 17.62 1.79
CA PRO A 148 -24.42 18.36 2.95
C PRO A 148 -23.88 17.44 4.05
N ALA A 149 -24.49 16.27 4.25
CA ALA A 149 -24.05 15.29 5.23
C ALA A 149 -22.64 14.75 4.91
N ALA A 150 -22.38 14.36 3.66
CA ALA A 150 -21.06 13.92 3.23
C ALA A 150 -20.03 15.05 3.32
N PHE A 151 -20.41 16.28 2.95
CA PHE A 151 -19.52 17.44 3.06
C PHE A 151 -19.14 17.73 4.51
N ASN A 152 -20.12 17.73 5.43
CA ASN A 152 -19.89 17.94 6.85
C ASN A 152 -19.06 16.82 7.50
N ALA A 153 -19.15 15.59 6.99
CA ALA A 153 -18.31 14.50 7.46
C ALA A 153 -16.82 14.73 7.19
N LEU A 154 -16.48 15.47 6.12
CA LEU A 154 -15.10 15.86 5.82
C LEU A 154 -14.63 17.07 6.65
N LEU A 155 -15.54 17.95 7.05
CA LEU A 155 -15.24 19.16 7.83
C LEU A 155 -15.21 18.91 9.35
N ARG A 156 -15.02 17.67 9.81
CA ARG A 156 -15.03 17.35 11.26
C ARG A 156 -13.89 18.10 11.96
N GLY A 157 -14.25 19.09 12.79
CA GLY A 157 -13.31 19.96 13.50
C GLY A 157 -13.33 21.41 13.03
N ASP A 158 -13.91 21.70 11.87
CA ASP A 158 -14.12 23.07 11.41
C ASP A 158 -15.32 23.72 12.10
N ARG A 159 -15.21 25.02 12.34
CA ARG A 159 -16.30 25.86 12.85
C ARG A 159 -17.37 26.14 11.78
N VAL A 160 -17.46 25.34 10.72
CA VAL A 160 -18.34 25.60 9.57
C VAL A 160 -19.22 24.38 9.32
N GLN A 161 -20.53 24.58 9.39
CA GLN A 161 -21.54 23.58 9.08
C GLN A 161 -22.22 23.91 7.76
N ILE A 162 -22.20 22.99 6.80
CA ILE A 162 -22.89 23.11 5.52
C ILE A 162 -24.37 22.76 5.71
N LEU A 163 -25.24 23.71 5.36
CA LEU A 163 -26.69 23.55 5.41
C LEU A 163 -27.25 23.06 4.07
N ARG A 164 -26.74 23.62 2.97
CA ARG A 164 -27.21 23.31 1.61
C ARG A 164 -26.11 23.51 0.58
N ILE A 165 -26.19 22.77 -0.52
CA ILE A 165 -25.33 22.94 -1.68
C ILE A 165 -26.20 23.50 -2.82
N HIS A 166 -25.81 24.64 -3.37
CA HIS A 166 -26.54 25.33 -4.44
C HIS A 166 -26.05 24.92 -5.83
N ARG A 167 -24.74 24.77 -5.97
CA ARG A 167 -24.10 24.47 -7.25
C ARG A 167 -22.84 23.67 -7.02
N VAL A 168 -22.61 22.71 -7.89
CA VAL A 168 -21.34 21.98 -7.99
C VAL A 168 -20.78 22.22 -9.39
N SER A 169 -19.48 22.52 -9.47
CA SER A 169 -18.79 22.71 -10.74
C SER A 169 -17.48 21.93 -10.75
N VAL A 170 -17.24 21.22 -11.85
CA VAL A 170 -15.98 20.50 -12.08
C VAL A 170 -14.90 21.51 -12.45
N LYS A 171 -13.73 21.41 -11.82
CA LYS A 171 -12.55 22.20 -12.19
C LYS A 171 -11.55 21.40 -13.01
N ARG A 172 -11.20 20.20 -12.55
CA ARG A 172 -10.19 19.35 -13.19
C ARG A 172 -10.39 17.89 -12.82
N HIS A 173 -9.91 17.01 -13.68
CA HIS A 173 -9.79 15.58 -13.43
C HIS A 173 -8.31 15.27 -13.20
N LEU A 174 -8.03 14.65 -12.06
CA LEU A 174 -6.70 14.25 -11.63
C LEU A 174 -6.74 12.77 -11.24
N TYR A 175 -5.59 12.24 -10.88
CA TYR A 175 -5.46 10.87 -10.40
C TYR A 175 -4.70 10.84 -9.09
N LEU A 176 -5.12 9.97 -8.17
CA LEU A 176 -4.40 9.67 -6.94
C LEU A 176 -3.56 8.42 -7.17
N PRO A 177 -2.21 8.48 -7.13
CA PRO A 177 -1.36 7.30 -7.16
C PRO A 177 -1.62 6.40 -5.94
N VAL A 178 -1.77 5.10 -6.17
CA VAL A 178 -2.09 4.07 -5.16
C VAL A 178 -1.44 2.75 -5.52
N GLN A 179 -1.46 1.79 -4.60
CA GLN A 179 -1.07 0.40 -4.87
C GLN A 179 -2.31 -0.48 -5.06
N LEU A 180 -2.38 -1.22 -6.16
CA LEU A 180 -3.46 -2.17 -6.44
C LEU A 180 -3.04 -3.60 -6.09
N LEU A 181 -3.60 -4.15 -5.02
CA LEU A 181 -3.46 -5.56 -4.63
C LEU A 181 -4.36 -6.43 -5.49
N MET A 182 -3.86 -7.62 -5.83
CA MET A 182 -4.57 -8.61 -6.65
C MET A 182 -4.45 -9.95 -5.94
N TYR A 183 -5.58 -10.55 -5.60
CA TYR A 183 -5.69 -11.87 -5.00
C TYR A 183 -6.30 -12.81 -6.04
N ALA A 184 -5.82 -14.04 -6.13
CA ALA A 184 -6.36 -15.02 -7.05
C ALA A 184 -6.66 -16.32 -6.29
N ASP A 185 -7.89 -16.81 -6.38
CA ASP A 185 -8.26 -18.16 -5.94
C ASP A 185 -8.09 -19.12 -7.13
N GLN A 186 -7.04 -19.94 -7.10
CA GLN A 186 -6.75 -20.92 -8.15
C GLN A 186 -7.74 -22.09 -8.21
N ALA A 187 -8.49 -22.38 -7.14
CA ALA A 187 -9.50 -23.43 -7.16
C ALA A 187 -10.77 -22.99 -7.90
N ARG A 188 -11.06 -21.69 -7.89
CA ARG A 188 -12.26 -21.09 -8.51
C ARG A 188 -11.97 -20.28 -9.78
N GLY A 189 -10.70 -19.93 -10.02
CA GLY A 189 -10.29 -19.05 -11.12
C GLY A 189 -10.75 -17.60 -10.92
N GLU A 190 -11.01 -17.20 -9.67
CA GLU A 190 -11.55 -15.89 -9.33
C GLU A 190 -10.40 -14.94 -8.96
N LEU A 191 -10.46 -13.71 -9.48
CA LEU A 191 -9.52 -12.64 -9.17
C LEU A 191 -10.25 -11.58 -8.33
N GLU A 192 -9.67 -11.22 -7.20
CA GLU A 192 -10.16 -10.16 -6.32
C GLU A 192 -9.13 -9.03 -6.27
N LEU A 193 -9.60 -7.79 -6.20
CA LEU A 193 -8.75 -6.60 -6.21
C LEU A 193 -8.96 -5.79 -4.94
N ALA A 194 -7.89 -5.27 -4.37
CA ALA A 194 -7.95 -4.32 -3.26
C ALA A 194 -7.03 -3.12 -3.51
N VAL A 195 -7.31 -1.99 -2.88
CA VAL A 195 -6.51 -0.77 -3.03
C VAL A 195 -5.86 -0.42 -1.70
N CYS A 196 -4.57 -0.12 -1.75
CA CYS A 196 -3.80 0.40 -0.64
C CYS A 196 -3.43 1.87 -0.90
N ILE A 197 -3.74 2.74 0.05
CA ILE A 197 -3.49 4.19 0.00
C ILE A 197 -2.59 4.52 1.19
N GLU A 198 -1.38 5.04 0.93
CA GLU A 198 -0.41 5.39 2.00
C GLU A 198 -0.20 4.24 3.02
N ASP A 199 -0.03 3.02 2.51
CA ASP A 199 0.16 1.77 3.27
C ASP A 199 -1.08 1.25 4.03
N ASP A 200 -2.23 1.93 3.95
CA ASP A 200 -3.50 1.48 4.51
C ASP A 200 -4.39 0.78 3.47
N LEU A 201 -4.86 -0.43 3.81
CA LEU A 201 -5.82 -1.17 3.00
C LEU A 201 -7.20 -0.51 3.06
N SER A 202 -7.70 -0.10 1.90
CA SER A 202 -9.01 0.53 1.82
C SER A 202 -10.10 -0.45 1.35
N GLU A 203 -10.87 -0.98 2.30
CA GLU A 203 -12.06 -1.81 2.05
C GLU A 203 -13.07 -1.15 1.10
N ALA A 204 -13.33 0.15 1.26
CA ALA A 204 -14.32 0.88 0.45
C ALA A 204 -13.98 0.88 -1.06
N HIS A 205 -12.69 0.98 -1.40
CA HIS A 205 -12.21 0.93 -2.77
C HIS A 205 -12.21 -0.51 -3.31
N GLY A 206 -11.89 -1.53 -2.49
CA GLY A 206 -12.01 -2.94 -2.86
C GLY A 206 -13.45 -3.31 -3.25
N LEU A 207 -14.43 -2.96 -2.41
CA LEU A 207 -15.86 -3.16 -2.70
C LEU A 207 -16.32 -2.40 -3.95
N ALA A 208 -15.75 -1.23 -4.22
CA ALA A 208 -16.06 -0.45 -5.40
C ALA A 208 -15.49 -1.09 -6.69
N LEU A 209 -14.29 -1.67 -6.63
CA LEU A 209 -13.70 -2.42 -7.74
C LEU A 209 -14.53 -3.65 -8.11
N ASP A 210 -15.00 -4.39 -7.11
CA ASP A 210 -15.88 -5.54 -7.32
C ASP A 210 -17.19 -5.14 -8.00
N ARG A 211 -17.86 -4.10 -7.48
CA ARG A 211 -19.12 -3.57 -8.03
C ARG A 211 -19.03 -3.21 -9.52
N ILE A 212 -17.88 -2.73 -9.98
CA ILE A 212 -17.69 -2.28 -11.37
C ILE A 212 -17.15 -3.39 -12.27
N GLU A 213 -17.00 -4.61 -11.74
CA GLU A 213 -16.33 -5.74 -12.38
C GLU A 213 -14.95 -5.33 -12.92
N ALA A 214 -14.16 -4.66 -12.08
CA ALA A 214 -12.90 -4.01 -12.47
C ALA A 214 -11.94 -4.99 -13.16
N VAL A 215 -11.89 -6.24 -12.72
CA VAL A 215 -11.11 -7.33 -13.34
C VAL A 215 -11.35 -7.41 -14.85
N LYS A 216 -12.62 -7.47 -15.27
CA LYS A 216 -12.99 -7.54 -16.69
C LYS A 216 -12.68 -6.23 -17.42
N ARG A 217 -12.98 -5.09 -16.79
CA ARG A 217 -12.76 -3.77 -17.40
C ARG A 217 -11.27 -3.45 -17.61
N LEU A 218 -10.41 -3.96 -16.74
CA LEU A 218 -8.96 -3.84 -16.82
C LEU A 218 -8.33 -4.93 -17.71
N GLY A 219 -9.12 -5.90 -18.20
CA GLY A 219 -8.62 -7.01 -19.01
C GLY A 219 -7.71 -7.97 -18.22
N LEU A 220 -7.86 -8.02 -16.90
CA LEU A 220 -7.08 -8.87 -16.02
C LEU A 220 -7.60 -10.30 -16.10
N SER A 221 -6.68 -11.26 -16.17
CA SER A 221 -7.00 -12.68 -16.16
C SER A 221 -6.01 -13.44 -15.30
N VAL A 222 -6.49 -14.48 -14.62
CA VAL A 222 -5.63 -15.44 -13.93
C VAL A 222 -5.03 -16.34 -15.01
N GLY A 223 -3.77 -16.10 -15.38
CA GLY A 223 -3.02 -17.05 -16.18
C GLY A 223 -2.94 -18.38 -15.43
N ALA A 224 -3.10 -19.50 -16.13
CA ALA A 224 -2.83 -20.80 -15.54
C ALA A 224 -1.42 -20.76 -14.93
N PRO A 225 -1.21 -21.22 -13.68
CA PRO A 225 0.12 -21.27 -13.10
C PRO A 225 1.04 -21.97 -14.09
N SER A 226 2.24 -21.39 -14.30
CA SER A 226 3.24 -22.05 -15.14
C SER A 226 3.37 -23.48 -14.65
N PRO A 227 3.14 -24.50 -15.51
CA PRO A 227 3.06 -25.87 -15.04
C PRO A 227 4.35 -26.19 -14.29
N ARG A 228 4.18 -26.65 -13.06
CA ARG A 228 5.27 -27.11 -12.18
C ARG A 228 6.27 -27.92 -13.01
N PRO A 229 7.58 -27.64 -12.92
CA PRO A 229 8.58 -28.47 -13.55
C PRO A 229 8.36 -29.91 -13.06
N VAL A 230 8.03 -30.81 -13.98
CA VAL A 230 7.82 -32.23 -13.64
C VAL A 230 9.20 -32.78 -13.30
N LEU A 231 9.39 -33.16 -12.04
CA LEU A 231 10.57 -33.92 -11.63
C LEU A 231 10.48 -35.34 -12.20
N ASP A 232 11.62 -36.01 -12.26
CA ASP A 232 11.69 -37.43 -12.56
C ASP A 232 10.72 -38.23 -11.64
N PRO A 233 10.01 -39.27 -12.15
CA PRO A 233 9.02 -40.03 -11.40
C PRO A 233 9.47 -40.53 -10.02
N ASP A 234 10.77 -40.78 -9.84
CA ASP A 234 11.30 -41.27 -8.56
C ASP A 234 11.52 -40.14 -7.53
N LEU A 235 11.77 -38.91 -7.99
CA LEU A 235 11.87 -37.73 -7.14
C LEU A 235 10.50 -37.20 -6.73
N GLU A 236 9.50 -37.35 -7.60
CA GLU A 236 8.13 -36.98 -7.30
C GLU A 236 7.53 -37.83 -6.17
N LYS A 237 7.86 -39.13 -6.11
CA LYS A 237 7.42 -40.05 -5.04
C LYS A 237 8.01 -39.71 -3.67
N LEU A 238 9.19 -39.07 -3.65
CA LEU A 238 9.90 -38.70 -2.42
C LEU A 238 9.50 -37.31 -1.90
N ARG A 239 8.62 -36.60 -2.62
CA ARG A 239 8.22 -35.24 -2.29
C ARG A 239 7.22 -35.24 -1.14
N VAL A 240 7.66 -34.72 0.02
CA VAL A 240 6.77 -34.44 1.15
C VAL A 240 6.09 -33.09 0.88
N ALA A 241 4.76 -33.09 0.76
CA ALA A 241 3.98 -31.86 0.73
C ALA A 241 4.04 -31.21 2.11
N VAL A 242 4.32 -29.90 2.16
CA VAL A 242 4.06 -29.13 3.38
C VAL A 242 2.53 -29.06 3.52
N GLU A 243 1.99 -29.74 4.53
CA GLU A 243 0.58 -29.69 4.87
C GLU A 243 0.14 -28.25 5.12
N ARG A 244 -1.03 -27.92 4.58
CA ARG A 244 -1.69 -26.60 4.64
C ARG A 244 -2.31 -26.37 6.01
N ASP A 245 -1.50 -26.23 7.06
CA ASP A 245 -1.99 -25.91 8.41
C ASP A 245 -1.61 -24.47 8.82
N VAL A 246 -2.15 -23.48 8.09
CA VAL A 246 -2.21 -22.08 8.57
C VAL A 246 -3.67 -21.59 8.63
N ALA A 247 -4.62 -22.51 8.70
CA ALA A 247 -6.04 -22.21 8.80
C ALA A 247 -6.72 -22.98 9.94
N ASP A 248 -6.08 -23.06 11.12
CA ASP A 248 -6.73 -23.09 12.45
C ASP A 248 -5.65 -23.17 13.54
N SER A 249 -5.19 -22.02 14.04
CA SER A 249 -4.61 -21.93 15.39
C SER A 249 -4.66 -20.48 15.84
N THR A 250 -5.61 -20.20 16.71
CA THR A 250 -5.68 -18.98 17.51
C THR A 250 -4.82 -19.16 18.77
N ASP A 251 -3.56 -19.58 18.60
CA ASP A 251 -2.62 -19.71 19.70
C ASP A 251 -1.37 -18.87 19.43
N ILE A 252 -1.16 -17.90 20.31
CA ILE A 252 0.04 -17.08 20.42
C ILE A 252 1.21 -18.03 20.77
N PRO A 253 2.31 -18.09 20.00
CA PRO A 253 3.41 -18.99 20.35
C PRO A 253 4.20 -18.44 21.55
N ASP A 254 4.32 -19.27 22.60
CA ASP A 254 5.21 -19.06 23.74
C ASP A 254 6.68 -18.96 23.28
N GLU A 255 7.37 -17.92 23.77
CA GLU A 255 8.76 -17.55 23.42
C GLU A 255 9.85 -18.50 23.92
N ASP A 256 9.53 -19.66 24.50
CA ASP A 256 10.50 -20.47 25.28
C ASP A 256 10.65 -21.94 24.82
N SER A 257 10.39 -22.23 23.54
CA SER A 257 10.73 -23.55 22.96
C SER A 257 12.14 -23.55 22.36
N PRO A 258 13.04 -24.49 22.75
CA PRO A 258 14.38 -24.55 22.21
C PRO A 258 14.36 -24.87 20.70
N PRO A 259 15.38 -24.43 19.93
CA PRO A 259 15.42 -24.66 18.50
C PRO A 259 15.46 -26.17 18.24
N ARG A 260 14.38 -26.71 17.66
CA ARG A 260 14.37 -28.07 17.14
C ARG A 260 15.30 -28.12 15.93
N VAL A 261 16.56 -28.44 16.18
CA VAL A 261 17.49 -28.92 15.15
C VAL A 261 16.97 -30.27 14.66
N SER A 262 16.12 -30.25 13.64
CA SER A 262 15.66 -31.46 12.95
C SER A 262 16.59 -31.74 11.78
N GLY A 263 17.67 -32.48 12.05
CA GLY A 263 18.45 -33.13 11.01
C GLY A 263 17.62 -34.22 10.31
N VAL A 264 17.74 -34.27 8.97
CA VAL A 264 17.35 -35.38 8.09
C VAL A 264 15.84 -35.65 7.93
N THR A 265 15.12 -34.79 7.20
CA THR A 265 13.89 -35.11 6.42
C THR A 265 13.49 -33.82 5.67
N SER A 266 13.63 -33.61 4.36
CA SER A 266 13.69 -34.50 3.21
C SER A 266 14.74 -33.99 2.22
N MET A 267 15.45 -34.91 1.54
CA MET A 267 16.39 -34.55 0.47
C MET A 267 15.71 -33.92 -0.75
N VAL A 268 14.37 -33.88 -0.78
CA VAL A 268 13.54 -33.20 -1.77
C VAL A 268 12.38 -32.53 -1.01
N ARG A 269 12.30 -31.20 -1.03
CA ARG A 269 11.25 -30.44 -0.35
C ARG A 269 10.74 -29.29 -1.19
N SER A 270 9.49 -28.88 -0.96
CA SER A 270 8.96 -27.65 -1.52
C SER A 270 9.66 -26.42 -0.91
N VAL A 271 9.77 -25.36 -1.72
CA VAL A 271 10.32 -24.05 -1.35
C VAL A 271 9.19 -23.02 -1.50
N SER A 272 8.91 -22.29 -0.42
CA SER A 272 7.88 -21.24 -0.41
C SER A 272 8.44 -19.92 -0.95
N VAL A 273 7.56 -18.96 -1.29
CA VAL A 273 7.95 -17.66 -1.87
C VAL A 273 9.04 -16.96 -1.07
N PHE A 274 8.88 -16.88 0.25
CA PHE A 274 9.76 -16.14 1.14
C PHE A 274 11.12 -16.82 1.37
N GLU A 275 11.23 -18.10 1.02
CA GLU A 275 12.47 -18.85 1.19
C GLU A 275 13.42 -18.68 0.00
N HIS A 276 12.94 -18.22 -1.16
CA HIS A 276 13.80 -18.02 -2.32
C HIS A 276 14.87 -16.93 -2.10
N PRO A 277 14.57 -15.74 -1.55
CA PRO A 277 15.59 -14.77 -1.20
C PRO A 277 16.66 -15.33 -0.26
N ASP A 278 16.26 -16.10 0.75
CA ASP A 278 17.17 -16.71 1.72
C ASP A 278 18.11 -17.73 1.06
N LEU A 279 17.59 -18.57 0.15
CA LEU A 279 18.39 -19.53 -0.61
C LEU A 279 19.36 -18.84 -1.58
N LEU A 280 18.94 -17.73 -2.21
CA LEU A 280 19.84 -16.94 -3.06
C LEU A 280 20.94 -16.29 -2.23
N GLU A 281 20.60 -15.73 -1.08
CA GLU A 281 21.55 -15.16 -0.13
C GLU A 281 22.54 -16.22 0.36
N GLU A 282 22.06 -17.40 0.76
CA GLU A 282 22.88 -18.54 1.15
C GLU A 282 23.85 -18.92 0.03
N ALA A 283 23.37 -19.05 -1.20
CA ALA A 283 24.19 -19.39 -2.36
C ALA A 283 25.29 -18.35 -2.62
N LEU A 284 25.00 -17.05 -2.46
CA LEU A 284 25.95 -15.96 -2.67
C LEU A 284 26.97 -15.81 -1.53
N THR A 285 26.65 -16.26 -0.32
CA THR A 285 27.47 -16.03 0.89
C THR A 285 28.20 -17.28 1.38
N HIS A 286 27.65 -18.48 1.16
CA HIS A 286 28.12 -19.71 1.76
C HIS A 286 28.58 -20.78 0.77
N SER A 287 28.37 -20.60 -0.54
CA SER A 287 28.86 -21.55 -1.56
C SER A 287 30.38 -21.73 -1.47
N LYS A 288 30.83 -22.98 -1.65
CA LYS A 288 32.23 -23.40 -1.47
C LYS A 288 32.89 -23.96 -2.72
N ARG A 289 32.13 -24.57 -3.63
CA ARG A 289 32.65 -25.23 -4.84
C ARG A 289 32.07 -24.61 -6.10
N ARG A 290 30.75 -24.47 -6.17
CA ARG A 290 30.07 -24.01 -7.38
C ARG A 290 28.81 -23.21 -7.12
N LEU A 291 28.47 -22.34 -8.06
CA LEU A 291 27.23 -21.60 -8.15
C LEU A 291 26.78 -21.51 -9.61
N LEU A 292 25.59 -22.01 -9.92
CA LEU A 292 24.94 -21.84 -11.22
C LEU A 292 23.61 -21.13 -11.01
N ILE A 293 23.40 -20.02 -11.72
CA ILE A 293 22.14 -19.29 -11.74
C ILE A 293 21.63 -19.21 -13.18
N ILE A 294 20.42 -19.68 -13.43
CA ILE A 294 19.71 -19.49 -14.70
C ILE A 294 18.46 -18.67 -14.40
N SER A 295 18.29 -17.54 -15.10
CA SER A 295 17.12 -16.68 -14.96
C SER A 295 16.84 -15.98 -16.29
N PRO A 296 15.58 -15.88 -16.76
CA PRO A 296 15.26 -15.28 -18.07
C PRO A 296 15.76 -13.84 -18.19
N TRP A 297 15.64 -13.06 -17.12
CA TRP A 297 16.01 -11.64 -17.09
C TRP A 297 16.94 -11.33 -15.92
N VAL A 298 17.68 -10.23 -16.08
CA VAL A 298 18.59 -9.67 -15.07
C VAL A 298 18.17 -8.23 -14.78
N LYS A 299 17.83 -7.91 -13.53
CA LYS A 299 17.40 -6.56 -13.11
C LYS A 299 18.33 -5.98 -12.05
N ALA A 300 18.54 -4.66 -12.13
CA ALA A 300 19.32 -3.90 -11.16
C ALA A 300 18.71 -3.90 -9.76
N ALA A 301 17.40 -4.17 -9.66
CA ALA A 301 16.70 -4.36 -8.39
C ALA A 301 17.22 -5.57 -7.59
N VAL A 302 17.75 -6.60 -8.25
CA VAL A 302 18.32 -7.80 -7.61
C VAL A 302 19.85 -7.80 -7.70
N VAL A 303 20.39 -7.53 -8.89
CA VAL A 303 21.84 -7.47 -9.14
C VAL A 303 22.40 -6.10 -8.70
N THR A 304 22.32 -5.87 -7.40
CA THR A 304 22.77 -4.66 -6.73
C THR A 304 24.30 -4.64 -6.56
N THR A 305 24.83 -3.57 -5.98
CA THR A 305 26.24 -3.50 -5.59
C THR A 305 26.59 -4.55 -4.53
N ASP A 306 25.67 -4.81 -3.59
CA ASP A 306 25.84 -5.82 -2.53
C ASP A 306 25.89 -7.24 -3.12
N PHE A 307 24.95 -7.57 -4.02
CA PHE A 307 24.96 -8.84 -4.76
C PHE A 307 26.32 -9.09 -5.43
N ARG A 308 26.82 -8.09 -6.18
CA ARG A 308 28.12 -8.19 -6.87
C ARG A 308 29.29 -8.33 -5.91
N ALA A 309 29.24 -7.66 -4.76
CA ALA A 309 30.28 -7.76 -3.74
C ALA A 309 30.32 -9.18 -3.12
N LYS A 310 29.17 -9.75 -2.78
CA LYS A 310 29.06 -11.14 -2.28
C LYS A 310 29.56 -12.14 -3.32
N LEU A 311 29.13 -11.98 -4.58
CA LEU A 311 29.60 -12.80 -5.68
C LEU A 311 31.12 -12.70 -5.89
N GLU A 312 31.69 -11.48 -5.83
CA GLU A 312 33.13 -11.26 -5.92
C GLU A 312 33.89 -11.97 -4.80
N GLN A 313 33.35 -11.99 -3.57
CA GLN A 313 33.95 -12.74 -2.46
C GLN A 313 33.99 -14.25 -2.74
N ARG A 314 32.92 -14.83 -3.29
CA ARG A 314 32.90 -16.25 -3.69
C ARG A 314 33.91 -16.56 -4.79
N LEU A 315 33.98 -15.68 -5.80
CA LEU A 315 34.95 -15.82 -6.89
C LEU A 315 36.40 -15.77 -6.39
N ARG A 316 36.70 -14.87 -5.45
CA ARG A 316 38.03 -14.79 -4.80
C ARG A 316 38.34 -16.02 -3.93
N ALA A 317 37.33 -16.67 -3.37
CA ALA A 317 37.46 -17.94 -2.66
C ALA A 317 37.62 -19.15 -3.59
N GLY A 318 37.65 -18.95 -4.92
CA GLY A 318 37.86 -20.00 -5.91
C GLY A 318 36.59 -20.74 -6.33
N VAL A 319 35.41 -20.28 -5.93
CA VAL A 319 34.13 -20.86 -6.33
C VAL A 319 33.93 -20.68 -7.83
N GLY A 320 33.54 -21.75 -8.55
CA GLY A 320 33.17 -21.66 -9.96
C GLY A 320 31.75 -21.12 -10.12
N VAL A 321 31.57 -20.03 -10.86
CA VAL A 321 30.27 -19.38 -11.03
C VAL A 321 29.87 -19.35 -12.50
N THR A 322 28.65 -19.81 -12.79
CA THR A 322 28.01 -19.67 -14.09
C THR A 322 26.69 -18.93 -13.93
N ILE A 323 26.47 -17.88 -14.71
CA ILE A 323 25.19 -17.18 -14.79
C ILE A 323 24.71 -17.21 -16.24
N ALA A 324 23.56 -17.82 -16.47
CA ALA A 324 22.92 -17.86 -17.77
C ALA A 324 21.63 -17.03 -17.75
N HIS A 325 21.44 -16.20 -18.76
CA HIS A 325 20.24 -15.36 -18.91
C HIS A 325 19.77 -15.30 -20.35
N GLY A 326 18.55 -14.83 -20.62
CA GLY A 326 18.13 -14.50 -21.98
C GLY A 326 16.78 -15.09 -22.35
N TYR A 327 15.85 -14.22 -22.72
CA TYR A 327 14.52 -14.57 -23.17
C TYR A 327 14.13 -13.63 -24.34
N GLY A 328 13.75 -14.21 -25.48
CA GLY A 328 13.46 -13.45 -26.70
C GLY A 328 14.71 -13.12 -27.54
N ASP A 329 14.51 -12.31 -28.58
CA ASP A 329 15.54 -12.03 -29.59
C ASP A 329 16.66 -11.10 -29.09
N ASP A 330 16.43 -10.34 -28.02
CA ASP A 330 17.40 -9.39 -27.45
C ASP A 330 17.39 -9.35 -25.90
N ASP A 331 18.17 -8.44 -25.31
CA ASP A 331 18.25 -8.23 -23.86
C ASP A 331 17.30 -7.12 -23.36
N SER A 332 16.30 -6.69 -24.15
CA SER A 332 15.40 -5.56 -23.80
C SER A 332 14.64 -5.77 -22.49
N GLY A 333 14.38 -7.02 -22.11
CA GLY A 333 13.78 -7.39 -20.83
C GLY A 333 14.72 -7.28 -19.62
N SER A 334 16.03 -7.08 -19.82
CA SER A 334 17.04 -6.98 -18.76
C SER A 334 17.62 -5.56 -18.65
N ASP A 335 18.13 -5.23 -17.47
CA ASP A 335 18.73 -3.91 -17.23
C ASP A 335 20.18 -3.90 -17.71
N GLU A 336 20.49 -3.04 -18.68
CA GLU A 336 21.81 -2.98 -19.32
C GLU A 336 22.94 -2.73 -18.31
N MET A 337 22.71 -1.87 -17.29
CA MET A 337 23.69 -1.60 -16.24
C MET A 337 24.02 -2.83 -15.40
N ALA A 338 23.02 -3.67 -15.09
CA ALA A 338 23.22 -4.89 -14.31
C ALA A 338 24.03 -5.91 -15.13
N LEU A 339 23.65 -6.11 -16.40
CA LEU A 339 24.37 -6.98 -17.34
C LEU A 339 25.82 -6.50 -17.55
N ARG A 340 26.02 -5.21 -17.75
CA ARG A 340 27.36 -4.62 -17.88
C ARG A 340 28.20 -4.86 -16.63
N GLY A 341 27.61 -4.72 -15.44
CA GLY A 341 28.26 -5.04 -14.17
C GLY A 341 28.76 -6.48 -14.11
N LEU A 342 27.91 -7.46 -14.46
CA LEU A 342 28.28 -8.88 -14.48
C LEU A 342 29.33 -9.19 -15.55
N ARG A 343 29.19 -8.64 -16.77
CA ARG A 343 30.15 -8.80 -17.87
C ARG A 343 31.53 -8.23 -17.50
N ASN A 344 31.58 -7.08 -16.83
CA ASN A 344 32.83 -6.51 -16.34
C ASN A 344 33.51 -7.40 -15.28
N MET A 345 32.73 -8.06 -14.42
CA MET A 345 33.27 -9.05 -13.48
C MET A 345 33.81 -10.27 -14.21
N ALA A 346 33.09 -10.78 -15.20
CA ALA A 346 33.52 -11.94 -16.00
C ALA A 346 34.84 -11.68 -16.74
N ALA A 347 35.10 -10.43 -17.16
CA ALA A 347 36.37 -10.05 -17.75
C ALA A 347 37.55 -10.06 -16.73
N ARG A 348 37.27 -9.98 -15.42
CA ARG A 348 38.26 -9.92 -14.34
C ARG A 348 38.48 -11.27 -13.65
N PHE A 349 37.49 -12.17 -13.68
CA PHE A 349 37.50 -13.45 -12.98
C PHE A 349 37.30 -14.59 -13.98
N SER A 350 38.34 -15.40 -14.19
CA SER A 350 38.29 -16.54 -15.12
C SER A 350 37.35 -17.67 -14.68
N ASN A 351 36.99 -17.70 -13.40
CA ASN A 351 36.02 -18.61 -12.80
C ASN A 351 34.58 -18.05 -12.79
N LEU A 352 34.30 -16.96 -13.51
CA LEU A 352 32.95 -16.45 -13.76
C LEU A 352 32.61 -16.55 -15.24
N VAL A 353 31.54 -17.27 -15.55
CA VAL A 353 30.99 -17.38 -16.91
C VAL A 353 29.61 -16.72 -16.94
N ILE A 354 29.42 -15.75 -17.86
CA ILE A 354 28.12 -15.13 -18.13
C ILE A 354 27.72 -15.48 -19.56
N VAL A 355 26.57 -16.14 -19.74
CA VAL A 355 26.08 -16.57 -21.06
C VAL A 355 24.69 -16.02 -21.33
N ARG A 356 24.49 -15.47 -22.52
CA ARG A 356 23.16 -15.17 -23.05
C ARG A 356 22.63 -16.39 -23.83
N LEU A 357 21.59 -17.00 -23.31
CA LEU A 357 20.79 -18.03 -23.96
C LEU A 357 19.76 -17.40 -24.89
N ARG A 358 19.38 -18.12 -25.95
CA ARG A 358 18.44 -17.59 -26.96
C ARG A 358 17.02 -17.44 -26.42
N ASN A 359 16.56 -18.44 -25.68
CA ASN A 359 15.19 -18.47 -25.19
C ASN A 359 15.07 -19.36 -23.94
N THR A 360 15.67 -18.95 -22.82
CA THR A 360 15.51 -19.66 -21.55
C THR A 360 14.36 -19.09 -20.74
N HIS A 361 13.45 -19.98 -20.32
CA HIS A 361 12.48 -19.71 -19.26
C HIS A 361 12.88 -20.35 -17.92
N ALA A 362 14.03 -21.05 -17.89
CA ALA A 362 14.46 -21.80 -16.73
C ALA A 362 14.88 -20.85 -15.60
N LYS A 363 14.57 -21.25 -14.38
CA LYS A 363 14.81 -20.49 -13.15
C LYS A 363 15.46 -21.40 -12.14
N ILE A 364 16.75 -21.58 -12.33
CA ILE A 364 17.53 -22.62 -11.68
C ILE A 364 18.56 -21.95 -10.78
N LEU A 365 18.64 -22.42 -9.57
CA LEU A 365 19.73 -22.11 -8.65
C LEU A 365 20.39 -23.43 -8.24
N ILE A 366 21.66 -23.62 -8.57
CA ILE A 366 22.45 -24.73 -8.05
C ILE A 366 23.62 -24.15 -7.28
N PHE A 367 23.81 -24.56 -6.04
CA PHE A 367 24.98 -24.21 -5.24
C PHE A 367 25.42 -25.43 -4.45
N ASP A 368 26.69 -25.80 -4.63
CA ASP A 368 27.28 -27.02 -4.06
C ASP A 368 26.44 -28.28 -4.29
N ASP A 369 25.78 -28.80 -3.24
CA ASP A 369 24.94 -30.01 -3.26
C ASP A 369 23.44 -29.68 -3.14
N ASN A 370 23.04 -28.44 -3.43
CA ASN A 370 21.66 -27.99 -3.48
C ASN A 370 21.28 -27.59 -4.90
N TRP A 371 20.11 -28.05 -5.35
CA TRP A 371 19.48 -27.63 -6.60
C TRP A 371 18.06 -27.17 -6.34
N VAL A 372 17.74 -25.97 -6.79
CA VAL A 372 16.40 -25.38 -6.71
C VAL A 372 15.88 -25.13 -8.11
N SER A 373 14.72 -25.72 -8.40
CA SER A 373 13.94 -25.48 -9.61
C SER A 373 12.62 -24.82 -9.21
N THR A 374 12.30 -23.67 -9.79
CA THR A 374 11.22 -22.81 -9.30
C THR A 374 10.56 -21.98 -10.40
N SER A 375 9.43 -21.35 -10.09
CA SER A 375 8.86 -20.25 -10.87
C SER A 375 9.48 -18.88 -10.53
N PHE A 376 10.24 -18.77 -9.43
CA PHE A 376 10.87 -17.53 -8.94
C PHE A 376 12.03 -17.06 -9.84
N ASN A 377 12.01 -15.81 -10.29
CA ASN A 377 13.10 -15.26 -11.11
C ASN A 377 14.30 -14.79 -10.27
N TRP A 378 15.32 -15.64 -10.14
CA TRP A 378 16.51 -15.42 -9.30
C TRP A 378 17.24 -14.10 -9.53
N LEU A 379 17.23 -13.54 -10.74
CA LEU A 379 17.97 -12.31 -11.06
C LEU A 379 17.08 -11.11 -11.40
N SER A 380 15.76 -11.26 -11.33
CA SER A 380 14.83 -10.17 -11.67
C SER A 380 13.69 -9.96 -10.69
N PHE A 381 13.54 -10.82 -9.68
CA PHE A 381 12.54 -10.68 -8.63
C PHE A 381 13.20 -10.70 -7.24
N ARG A 382 12.89 -9.72 -6.37
CA ARG A 382 13.49 -9.58 -5.03
C ARG A 382 12.87 -10.48 -3.97
N GLY A 383 11.62 -10.93 -4.15
CA GLY A 383 10.88 -11.68 -3.13
C GLY A 383 10.68 -10.91 -1.82
N ASP A 384 10.58 -9.58 -1.88
CA ASP A 384 10.42 -8.69 -0.73
C ASP A 384 9.12 -9.03 0.05
N PRO A 385 9.19 -9.45 1.34
CA PRO A 385 8.02 -9.83 2.12
C PRO A 385 6.98 -8.72 2.28
N GLU A 386 7.44 -7.46 2.24
CA GLU A 386 6.61 -6.26 2.45
C GLU A 386 6.02 -5.71 1.15
N ARG A 387 6.25 -6.38 0.01
CA ARG A 387 5.71 -5.97 -1.30
C ARG A 387 5.08 -7.15 -2.02
N THR A 388 3.90 -6.92 -2.60
CA THR A 388 3.26 -7.80 -3.61
C THR A 388 3.47 -9.31 -3.44
N TYR A 389 2.56 -9.99 -2.74
CA TYR A 389 2.55 -11.45 -2.75
C TYR A 389 2.40 -11.97 -4.20
N ARG A 390 3.43 -12.64 -4.71
CA ARG A 390 3.38 -13.45 -5.94
C ARG A 390 3.60 -14.90 -5.51
N MET A 391 2.65 -15.78 -5.84
CA MET A 391 2.82 -17.22 -5.58
C MET A 391 3.93 -17.77 -6.47
N GLU A 392 5.13 -17.85 -5.92
CA GLU A 392 6.30 -18.53 -6.47
C GLU A 392 6.54 -19.85 -5.75
N GLU A 393 6.49 -20.96 -6.47
CA GLU A 393 6.71 -22.30 -5.89
C GLU A 393 7.99 -22.90 -6.44
N GLY A 394 8.84 -23.41 -5.54
CA GLY A 394 10.06 -24.11 -5.88
C GLY A 394 10.13 -25.51 -5.31
N THR A 395 11.08 -26.30 -5.80
CA THR A 395 11.51 -27.54 -5.18
C THR A 395 13.01 -27.49 -4.99
N LEU A 396 13.45 -27.73 -3.76
CA LEU A 396 14.86 -27.92 -3.40
C LEU A 396 15.15 -29.41 -3.35
N VAL A 397 16.21 -29.80 -4.06
CA VAL A 397 16.78 -31.14 -4.09
C VAL A 397 18.20 -31.06 -3.51
N ALA A 398 18.44 -31.82 -2.44
CA ALA A 398 19.71 -31.93 -1.74
C ALA A 398 20.27 -33.37 -1.81
N ILE A 399 20.08 -34.04 -2.95
CA ILE A 399 20.65 -35.37 -3.25
C ILE A 399 21.91 -35.18 -4.10
N PRO A 400 23.13 -35.34 -3.56
CA PRO A 400 24.36 -34.95 -4.27
C PRO A 400 24.52 -35.53 -5.68
N ALA A 401 24.15 -36.81 -5.87
CA ALA A 401 24.22 -37.46 -7.18
C ALA A 401 23.27 -36.81 -8.20
N ARG A 402 22.05 -36.44 -7.78
CA ARG A 402 21.06 -35.78 -8.66
C ARG A 402 21.42 -34.32 -8.93
N VAL A 403 21.95 -33.62 -7.92
CA VAL A 403 22.44 -32.26 -8.10
C VAL A 403 23.63 -32.22 -9.06
N GLN A 404 24.51 -33.24 -9.00
CA GLN A 404 25.61 -33.37 -9.96
C GLN A 404 25.11 -33.59 -11.39
N GLU A 405 24.20 -34.54 -11.58
CA GLU A 405 23.59 -34.85 -12.88
C GLU A 405 22.95 -33.62 -13.52
N GLU A 406 22.13 -32.89 -12.76
CA GLU A 406 21.45 -31.69 -13.27
C GLU A 406 22.41 -30.53 -13.50
N TYR A 407 23.44 -30.37 -12.66
CA TYR A 407 24.48 -29.37 -12.89
C TYR A 407 25.21 -29.62 -14.22
N GLU A 408 25.65 -30.86 -14.48
CA GLU A 408 26.32 -31.23 -15.72
C GLU A 408 25.41 -30.99 -16.93
N ARG A 409 24.16 -31.43 -16.85
CA ARG A 409 23.14 -31.21 -17.89
C ARG A 409 22.95 -29.74 -18.24
N TYR A 410 22.83 -28.86 -17.24
CA TYR A 410 22.67 -27.42 -17.51
C TYR A 410 23.94 -26.78 -18.05
N VAL A 411 25.12 -27.20 -17.59
CA VAL A 411 26.40 -26.72 -18.14
C VAL A 411 26.55 -27.12 -19.62
N GLU A 412 26.21 -28.36 -19.98
CA GLU A 412 26.20 -28.81 -21.37
C GLU A 412 25.24 -28.01 -22.23
N LEU A 413 24.00 -27.81 -21.77
CA LEU A 413 22.99 -27.01 -22.47
C LEU A 413 23.44 -25.56 -22.69
N ILE A 414 24.10 -24.96 -21.70
CA ILE A 414 24.65 -23.60 -21.80
C ILE A 414 25.77 -23.55 -22.85
N GLU A 415 26.67 -24.53 -22.85
CA GLU A 415 27.78 -24.58 -23.81
C GLU A 415 27.32 -24.86 -25.26
N GLU A 416 26.30 -25.69 -25.45
CA GLU A 416 25.68 -25.91 -26.77
C GLU A 416 25.08 -24.61 -27.33
N GLN A 417 24.32 -23.88 -26.51
CA GLN A 417 23.71 -22.62 -26.92
C GLN A 417 24.72 -21.48 -27.08
N ARG A 418 25.89 -21.59 -26.43
CA ARG A 418 27.00 -20.64 -26.61
C ARG A 418 27.69 -20.81 -27.97
N ARG A 419 27.70 -22.03 -28.53
CA ARG A 419 28.33 -22.35 -29.82
C ARG A 419 27.43 -22.11 -31.03
N ALA A 420 26.12 -22.06 -30.82
CA ALA A 420 25.09 -21.89 -31.85
C ALA A 420 24.79 -20.42 -32.14
#